data_AF-A0A3C1ZB79-F1
#
_entry.id   AF-A0A3C1ZB79-F1
#
_cell.length_a   1.000
_cell.length_b   1.000
_cell.length_c   1.000
_cell.angle_alpha   90.00
_cell.angle_beta   90.00
_cell.angle_gamma   90.00
#
_symmetry.space_group_name_H-M   'P 1'
#
loop_
_entity.id
_entity.type
_entity.pdbx_description
1 polymer ?
#
loop_
_entity_poly.entity_id
_entity_poly.type
_entity_poly.pdbx_seq_one_letter_code
_entity_poly.pdbx_strand_id
1 'polypeptide(L)'
;MKKLINIAVLTLVIAGSVLTSCKNEVDDFFDKSAAERLSESLQNYSDILVAQGGKWQLEYFTTSDEPGYVYLMTFNKDGSVKISGDNVYISKLTNIDASKPSFGSETTLWDVIGDDGPVLSLSSYNKYFHLFADPEDIPDTEADEKGYGHKGDYEFDLMAYRGDTLFLQGKKHSVNMIMTRVAESIDDEPYLTNVVALADSFFNAKVPTVYMTLENGSRYVITDGASLILGMYPQYGDAISMTDYFNAIITPAGLRFMSPITLDLYPVNATVPADTVARNALKTGVTTVQTFVKQADGSLLCREDGVTKISADTINKIPLDVNMAWKLNASNLGGSLADVYNGIAPSLKAYNSTTTLQFIELWGRLVEKLDENGQVVRDPITRRAITEPVYYLYFNLRRRTSVLRLNFNLKYERTGENEIAFKLDGTGDAAAELYYANVSGIKDFVDALASRTFIVSSSSLLAPLDLKFVDKADSGSYI
;
A
#
# COMPACT_ATOMS: atom_id res chain seq x y z
N MET A 1 23.05 87.42 -32.90
CA MET A 1 22.80 87.34 -31.43
C MET A 1 21.50 86.63 -31.06
N LYS A 2 20.34 86.91 -31.69
CA LYS A 2 19.06 86.24 -31.36
C LYS A 2 18.98 84.72 -31.65
N LYS A 3 19.72 84.21 -32.65
CA LYS A 3 19.73 82.77 -32.98
C LYS A 3 20.59 81.90 -32.04
N LEU A 4 21.61 82.48 -31.40
CA LEU A 4 22.47 81.75 -30.45
C LEU A 4 21.84 81.66 -29.05
N ILE A 5 21.04 82.66 -28.67
CA ILE A 5 20.29 82.66 -27.41
C ILE A 5 19.16 81.62 -27.44
N ASN A 6 18.48 81.43 -28.56
CA ASN A 6 17.40 80.45 -28.67
C ASN A 6 17.91 79.00 -28.64
N ILE A 7 19.12 78.73 -29.14
CA ILE A 7 19.74 77.40 -29.07
C ILE A 7 20.20 77.12 -27.63
N ALA A 8 20.78 78.09 -26.93
CA ALA A 8 21.18 77.93 -25.53
C ALA A 8 19.99 77.70 -24.58
N VAL A 9 18.86 78.38 -24.81
CA VAL A 9 17.62 78.19 -24.03
C VAL A 9 17.00 76.82 -24.31
N LEU A 10 17.02 76.34 -25.56
CA LEU A 10 16.49 75.02 -25.90
C LEU A 10 17.35 73.89 -25.30
N THR A 11 18.67 74.04 -25.26
CA THR A 11 19.58 73.07 -24.61
C THR A 11 19.42 73.06 -23.09
N LEU A 12 19.13 74.22 -22.46
CA LEU A 12 18.89 74.30 -21.02
C LEU A 12 17.53 73.69 -20.60
N VAL A 13 16.51 73.80 -21.46
CA VAL A 13 15.20 73.19 -21.24
C VAL A 13 15.25 71.66 -21.43
N ILE A 14 16.00 71.17 -22.42
CA ILE A 14 16.18 69.72 -22.64
C ILE A 14 17.03 69.08 -21.54
N ALA A 15 18.05 69.78 -21.02
CA ALA A 15 18.86 69.31 -19.89
C ALA A 15 18.11 69.35 -18.53
N GLY A 16 17.07 70.18 -18.39
CA GLY A 16 16.20 70.20 -17.21
C GLY A 16 15.21 69.03 -17.14
N SER A 17 14.80 68.49 -18.29
CA SER A 17 13.84 67.36 -18.40
C SER A 17 14.46 65.97 -18.18
N VAL A 18 15.79 65.84 -18.08
CA VAL A 18 16.46 64.57 -17.72
C VAL A 18 16.68 64.40 -16.21
N LEU A 19 16.33 65.41 -15.40
CA LEU A 19 16.40 65.33 -13.93
C LEU A 19 15.05 65.08 -13.27
N THR A 20 13.97 64.87 -14.03
CA THR A 20 12.74 64.26 -13.51
C THR A 20 12.88 62.73 -13.47
N SER A 21 13.94 62.23 -12.84
CA SER A 21 13.93 60.89 -12.24
C SER A 21 13.11 60.95 -10.93
N CYS A 22 11.92 61.53 -11.01
CA CYS A 22 10.98 61.64 -9.90
C CYS A 22 10.35 60.28 -9.69
N LYS A 23 10.89 59.56 -8.69
CA LYS A 23 10.23 58.52 -7.89
C LYS A 23 9.20 57.69 -8.66
N ASN A 24 9.67 56.60 -9.25
CA ASN A 24 8.88 55.37 -9.20
C ASN A 24 9.05 54.83 -7.77
N GLU A 25 8.43 55.46 -6.77
CA GLU A 25 8.07 54.74 -5.55
C GLU A 25 6.96 53.80 -5.99
N VAL A 26 7.35 52.64 -6.51
CA VAL A 26 6.47 51.48 -6.54
C VAL A 26 6.16 51.23 -5.07
N ASP A 27 4.89 51.35 -4.67
CA ASP A 27 4.47 50.98 -3.33
C ASP A 27 5.07 49.61 -3.03
N ASP A 28 5.84 49.53 -1.93
CA ASP A 28 6.51 48.31 -1.57
C ASP A 28 5.42 47.25 -1.34
N PHE A 29 5.40 46.19 -2.15
CA PHE A 29 4.37 45.15 -2.04
C PHE A 29 4.40 44.46 -0.67
N PHE A 30 5.52 44.60 0.06
CA PHE A 30 5.73 44.06 1.38
C PHE A 30 6.15 45.16 2.35
N ASP A 31 5.54 45.17 3.54
CA ASP A 31 5.86 46.12 4.61
C ASP A 31 7.26 45.92 5.23
N LYS A 32 7.94 44.81 4.90
CA LYS A 32 9.26 44.41 5.43
C LYS A 32 10.26 44.20 4.30
N SER A 33 11.53 44.48 4.56
CA SER A 33 12.60 44.19 3.61
C SER A 33 12.74 42.69 3.32
N ALA A 34 13.29 42.33 2.16
CA ALA A 34 13.53 40.93 1.81
C ALA A 34 14.40 40.19 2.83
N ALA A 35 15.40 40.87 3.40
CA ALA A 35 16.30 40.32 4.42
C ALA A 35 15.56 40.04 5.75
N GLU A 36 14.69 40.95 6.19
CA GLU A 36 13.88 40.74 7.39
C GLU A 36 12.90 39.56 7.19
N ARG A 37 12.22 39.49 6.05
CA ARG A 37 11.31 38.37 5.74
C ARG A 37 12.04 37.03 5.71
N LEU A 38 13.23 36.98 5.13
CA LEU A 38 14.04 35.77 5.11
C LEU A 38 14.44 35.37 6.53
N SER A 39 15.00 36.30 7.32
CA SER A 39 15.39 36.03 8.71
C SER A 39 14.22 35.53 9.57
N GLU A 40 13.03 36.11 9.40
CA GLU A 40 11.81 35.64 10.08
C GLU A 40 11.40 34.24 9.63
N SER A 41 11.51 33.95 8.33
CA SER A 41 11.21 32.63 7.78
C SER A 41 12.17 31.56 8.31
N LEU A 42 13.48 31.86 8.37
CA LEU A 42 14.48 30.94 8.92
C LEU A 42 14.17 30.62 10.38
N GLN A 43 13.94 31.65 11.20
CA GLN A 43 13.60 31.47 12.62
C GLN A 43 12.30 30.67 12.80
N ASN A 44 11.25 31.00 12.03
CA ASN A 44 9.97 30.32 12.10
C ASN A 44 10.10 28.81 11.81
N TYR A 45 10.87 28.43 10.79
CA TYR A 45 11.08 27.01 10.47
C TYR A 45 11.96 26.30 11.51
N SER A 46 13.00 26.95 12.04
CA SER A 46 13.76 26.41 13.18
C SER A 46 12.87 26.16 14.39
N ASP A 47 11.97 27.08 14.72
CA ASP A 47 11.01 26.93 15.82
C ASP A 47 10.02 25.79 15.55
N ILE A 48 9.52 25.66 14.31
CA ILE A 48 8.66 24.55 13.89
C ILE A 48 9.37 23.21 14.10
N LEU A 49 10.62 23.08 13.67
CA LEU A 49 11.37 21.82 13.71
C LEU A 49 11.55 21.30 15.14
N VAL A 50 11.79 22.19 16.12
CA VAL A 50 11.99 21.82 17.53
C VAL A 50 10.71 21.84 18.38
N ALA A 51 9.60 22.36 17.85
CA ALA A 51 8.33 22.39 18.56
C ALA A 51 7.79 20.97 18.83
N GLN A 52 6.94 20.82 19.85
CA GLN A 52 6.23 19.58 20.17
C GLN A 52 7.15 18.35 20.32
N GLY A 53 8.29 18.52 21.01
CA GLY A 53 9.28 17.45 21.21
C GLY A 53 10.25 17.26 20.04
N GLY A 54 10.10 18.06 18.97
CA GLY A 54 11.02 18.09 17.83
C GLY A 54 11.08 16.80 17.02
N LYS A 55 10.09 15.90 17.20
CA LYS A 55 10.12 14.56 16.63
C LYS A 55 9.26 14.42 15.39
N TRP A 56 9.86 13.87 14.35
CA TRP A 56 9.27 13.79 13.03
C TRP A 56 9.54 12.45 12.36
N GLN A 57 8.59 12.02 11.53
CA GLN A 57 8.78 10.98 10.53
C GLN A 57 9.00 11.63 9.17
N LEU A 58 10.16 11.39 8.55
CA LEU A 58 10.45 11.77 7.18
C LEU A 58 10.15 10.60 6.24
N GLU A 59 9.42 10.88 5.18
CA GLU A 59 9.24 10.01 4.02
C GLU A 59 10.26 10.38 2.93
N TYR A 60 11.37 9.63 2.88
CA TYR A 60 12.54 9.95 2.06
C TYR A 60 12.58 9.08 0.80
N PHE A 61 12.68 9.72 -0.37
CA PHE A 61 12.87 9.05 -1.65
C PHE A 61 14.22 9.45 -2.25
N THR A 62 14.89 8.49 -2.86
CA THR A 62 16.23 8.64 -3.47
C THR A 62 16.12 8.66 -4.99
N THR A 63 15.67 7.54 -5.55
CA THR A 63 15.45 7.33 -6.98
C THR A 63 14.05 6.77 -7.25
N SER A 64 13.67 6.66 -8.52
CA SER A 64 12.45 5.96 -8.94
C SER A 64 12.57 4.44 -8.88
N ASP A 65 13.79 3.92 -8.81
CA ASP A 65 14.10 2.50 -9.00
C ASP A 65 14.25 1.76 -7.66
N GLU A 66 14.04 2.48 -6.56
CA GLU A 66 14.13 2.01 -5.19
C GLU A 66 12.89 2.42 -4.38
N PRO A 67 12.52 1.66 -3.35
CA PRO A 67 11.42 2.04 -2.46
C PRO A 67 11.78 3.29 -1.65
N GLY A 68 10.77 3.98 -1.10
CA GLY A 68 11.02 5.05 -0.15
C GLY A 68 11.41 4.54 1.24
N TYR A 69 12.19 5.33 1.96
CA TYR A 69 12.70 5.02 3.30
C TYR A 69 12.08 5.93 4.35
N VAL A 70 11.60 5.34 5.44
CA VAL A 70 11.10 6.10 6.58
C VAL A 70 12.25 6.35 7.55
N TYR A 71 12.45 7.62 7.90
CA TYR A 71 13.38 8.03 8.95
C TYR A 71 12.63 8.69 10.09
N LEU A 72 13.11 8.51 11.32
CA LEU A 72 12.72 9.33 12.45
C LEU A 72 13.81 10.35 12.75
N MET A 73 13.41 11.61 12.89
CA MET A 73 14.30 12.73 13.18
C MET A 73 13.85 13.44 14.45
N THR A 74 14.76 13.64 15.41
CA THR A 74 14.49 14.39 16.64
C THR A 74 15.40 15.61 16.69
N PHE A 75 14.85 16.79 16.36
CA PHE A 75 15.55 18.07 16.34
C PHE A 75 15.57 18.71 17.72
N ASN A 76 16.75 19.11 18.17
CA ASN A 76 16.97 19.77 19.44
C ASN A 76 17.37 21.24 19.25
N LYS A 77 17.07 22.05 20.26
CA LYS A 77 17.39 23.50 20.27
C LYS A 77 18.88 23.81 20.28
N ASP A 78 19.73 22.84 20.59
CA ASP A 78 21.19 22.98 20.59
C ASP A 78 21.82 22.77 19.20
N GLY A 79 20.99 22.59 18.16
CA GLY A 79 21.45 22.33 16.79
C GLY A 79 21.78 20.86 16.52
N SER A 80 21.52 19.96 17.47
CA SER A 80 21.64 18.52 17.23
C SER A 80 20.35 17.91 16.69
N VAL A 81 20.47 16.92 15.81
CA VAL A 81 19.35 16.09 15.35
C VAL A 81 19.75 14.62 15.41
N LYS A 82 18.96 13.82 16.11
CA LYS A 82 19.09 12.36 16.09
C LYS A 82 18.29 11.82 14.91
N ILE A 83 18.96 11.07 14.02
CA ILE A 83 18.33 10.44 12.85
C ILE A 83 18.40 8.93 13.01
N SER A 84 17.26 8.27 12.90
CA SER A 84 17.10 6.82 13.02
C SER A 84 16.42 6.27 11.78
N GLY A 85 16.90 5.14 11.26
CA GLY A 85 16.33 4.44 10.10
C GLY A 85 16.40 2.91 10.27
N ASP A 86 15.59 2.18 9.51
CA ASP A 86 15.60 0.71 9.44
C ASP A 86 15.40 0.29 7.97
N ASN A 87 16.48 -0.10 7.29
CA ASN A 87 16.44 -0.50 5.89
C ASN A 87 17.59 -1.45 5.54
N VAL A 88 17.49 -2.09 4.36
CA VAL A 88 18.47 -3.08 3.88
C VAL A 88 19.88 -2.51 3.68
N TYR A 89 20.00 -1.22 3.33
CA TYR A 89 21.29 -0.58 3.13
C TYR A 89 22.01 -0.30 4.45
N ILE A 90 21.27 -0.04 5.54
CA ILE A 90 21.85 0.06 6.89
C ILE A 90 22.43 -1.30 7.34
N SER A 91 21.83 -2.42 6.95
CA SER A 91 22.37 -3.75 7.24
C SER A 91 23.72 -3.99 6.59
N LYS A 92 23.94 -3.46 5.39
CA LYS A 92 25.23 -3.53 4.70
C LYS A 92 26.35 -2.79 5.45
N LEU A 93 26.00 -1.85 6.33
CA LEU A 93 26.95 -1.14 7.19
C LEU A 93 27.24 -1.85 8.52
N THR A 94 26.36 -2.76 8.96
CA THR A 94 26.32 -3.20 10.37
C THR A 94 26.20 -4.71 10.62
N ASN A 95 25.78 -5.53 9.64
CA ASN A 95 25.41 -6.94 9.85
C ASN A 95 25.78 -7.90 8.69
N ILE A 96 25.85 -9.21 9.01
CA ILE A 96 26.33 -10.30 8.13
C ILE A 96 25.25 -10.77 7.11
N ASP A 97 23.98 -10.45 7.31
CA ASP A 97 22.87 -10.78 6.39
C ASP A 97 22.36 -9.52 5.69
N ALA A 98 22.94 -9.21 4.52
CA ALA A 98 22.58 -8.05 3.70
C ALA A 98 21.15 -8.09 3.12
N SER A 99 20.40 -9.18 3.31
CA SER A 99 19.06 -9.36 2.74
C SER A 99 17.92 -8.90 3.64
N LYS A 100 18.21 -8.47 4.89
CA LYS A 100 17.21 -8.04 5.86
C LYS A 100 17.45 -6.59 6.27
N PRO A 101 16.41 -5.79 6.56
CA PRO A 101 16.57 -4.48 7.18
C PRO A 101 17.26 -4.55 8.55
N SER A 102 17.97 -3.49 8.92
CA SER A 102 18.58 -3.31 10.23
C SER A 102 18.40 -1.88 10.68
N PHE A 103 18.09 -1.74 11.98
CA PHE A 103 18.02 -0.44 12.64
C PHE A 103 19.40 0.20 12.80
N GLY A 104 19.45 1.52 12.64
CA GLY A 104 20.62 2.34 12.93
C GLY A 104 20.21 3.76 13.36
N SER A 105 20.99 4.37 14.25
CA SER A 105 20.73 5.71 14.77
C SER A 105 22.02 6.47 15.06
N GLU A 106 22.08 7.75 14.66
CA GLU A 106 23.22 8.64 14.91
C GLU A 106 22.74 10.09 15.08
N THR A 107 23.42 10.84 15.94
CA THR A 107 23.18 12.28 16.13
C THR A 107 24.13 13.08 15.26
N THR A 108 23.58 14.02 14.50
CA THR A 108 24.31 14.97 13.64
C THR A 108 23.89 16.41 13.95
N LEU A 109 24.45 17.38 13.23
CA LEU A 109 24.11 18.79 13.30
C LEU A 109 23.09 19.16 12.22
N TRP A 110 22.19 20.08 12.55
CA TRP A 110 21.27 20.68 11.59
C TRP A 110 21.24 22.21 11.75
N ASP A 111 20.86 22.89 10.68
CA ASP A 111 20.57 24.32 10.68
C ASP A 111 19.48 24.63 9.63
N VAL A 112 18.82 25.79 9.77
CA VAL A 112 17.96 26.35 8.72
C VAL A 112 18.65 27.58 8.13
N ILE A 113 19.24 27.39 6.96
CA ILE A 113 20.04 28.41 6.27
C ILE A 113 19.22 29.11 5.18
N GLY A 114 19.66 30.33 4.82
CA GLY A 114 19.10 31.08 3.70
C GLY A 114 19.84 30.77 2.40
N ASP A 115 19.18 30.11 1.46
CA ASP A 115 19.70 29.87 0.11
C ASP A 115 18.52 29.70 -0.87
N ASP A 116 18.18 30.79 -1.57
CA ASP A 116 16.95 30.96 -2.36
C ASP A 116 15.62 30.68 -1.61
N GLY A 117 15.69 30.69 -0.28
CA GLY A 117 14.59 30.38 0.62
C GLY A 117 15.11 29.78 1.93
N PRO A 118 14.21 29.33 2.82
CA PRO A 118 14.57 28.57 4.02
C PRO A 118 14.92 27.13 3.68
N VAL A 119 16.09 26.66 4.14
CA VAL A 119 16.66 25.37 3.75
C VAL A 119 17.09 24.62 5.00
N LEU A 120 16.52 23.43 5.22
CA LEU A 120 17.04 22.50 6.22
C LEU A 120 18.33 21.89 5.71
N SER A 121 19.44 22.13 6.41
CA SER A 121 20.75 21.57 6.10
C SER A 121 21.21 20.63 7.21
N LEU A 122 21.50 19.38 6.87
CA LEU A 122 22.14 18.40 7.75
C LEU A 122 23.67 18.49 7.57
N SER A 123 24.30 19.39 8.34
CA SER A 123 25.63 19.94 8.03
C SER A 123 26.82 19.08 8.47
N SER A 124 26.61 18.03 9.27
CA SER A 124 27.64 17.04 9.59
C SER A 124 27.29 15.64 9.11
N TYR A 125 28.30 14.81 8.86
CA TYR A 125 28.09 13.47 8.32
C TYR A 125 27.28 12.59 9.27
N ASN A 126 26.26 11.93 8.73
CA ASN A 126 25.47 10.89 9.41
C ASN A 126 25.51 9.63 8.56
N LYS A 127 26.13 8.56 9.04
CA LYS A 127 26.37 7.35 8.24
C LYS A 127 25.09 6.60 7.86
N TYR A 128 23.99 6.80 8.58
CA TYR A 128 22.72 6.13 8.30
C TYR A 128 21.80 6.93 7.38
N PHE A 129 22.00 8.24 7.27
CA PHE A 129 21.20 9.11 6.41
C PHE A 129 21.95 9.48 5.13
N HIS A 130 23.22 9.87 5.26
CA HIS A 130 24.06 10.26 4.12
C HIS A 130 24.54 9.07 3.29
N LEU A 131 24.26 7.82 3.68
CA LEU A 131 24.59 6.65 2.88
C LEU A 131 24.07 6.75 1.44
N PHE A 132 22.91 7.38 1.23
CA PHE A 132 22.32 7.53 -0.10
C PHE A 132 22.93 8.68 -0.92
N ALA A 133 23.58 9.63 -0.25
CA ALA A 133 24.25 10.77 -0.88
C ALA A 133 25.77 10.56 -1.01
N ASP A 134 26.31 9.50 -0.39
CA ASP A 134 27.73 9.18 -0.38
C ASP A 134 28.19 8.83 -1.80
N PRO A 135 29.25 9.47 -2.33
CA PRO A 135 29.77 9.16 -3.65
C PRO A 135 30.49 7.81 -3.73
N GLU A 136 30.80 7.18 -2.58
CA GLU A 136 31.31 5.80 -2.54
C GLU A 136 30.18 4.81 -2.89
N ASP A 137 30.50 3.81 -3.72
CA ASP A 137 29.56 2.72 -4.04
C ASP A 137 29.19 2.00 -2.74
N ILE A 138 27.89 1.78 -2.50
CA ILE A 138 27.47 0.96 -1.38
C ILE A 138 27.89 -0.49 -1.71
N PRO A 139 28.59 -1.21 -0.82
CA PRO A 139 29.04 -2.57 -1.11
C PRO A 139 27.91 -3.48 -1.65
N ASP A 140 28.25 -4.31 -2.64
CA ASP A 140 27.35 -5.30 -3.26
C ASP A 140 26.06 -4.70 -3.84
N THR A 141 26.14 -3.54 -4.49
CA THR A 141 25.13 -3.03 -5.43
C THR A 141 25.57 -3.31 -6.87
N GLU A 142 24.62 -3.67 -7.75
CA GLU A 142 24.92 -3.93 -9.17
C GLU A 142 24.92 -2.65 -10.02
N ALA A 143 24.54 -1.51 -9.42
CA ALA A 143 24.45 -0.22 -10.09
C ALA A 143 25.81 0.53 -10.08
N ASP A 144 26.13 1.23 -11.17
CA ASP A 144 27.28 2.15 -11.21
C ASP A 144 26.92 3.43 -10.44
N GLU A 145 27.24 3.44 -9.15
CA GLU A 145 26.95 4.53 -8.20
C GLU A 145 28.07 5.58 -8.14
N LYS A 146 29.16 5.37 -8.91
CA LYS A 146 30.40 6.14 -8.80
C LYS A 146 30.17 7.63 -8.93
N GLY A 147 30.39 8.33 -7.82
CA GLY A 147 30.33 9.79 -7.74
C GLY A 147 28.92 10.38 -7.67
N TYR A 148 27.88 9.55 -7.71
CA TYR A 148 26.48 9.99 -7.60
C TYR A 148 25.76 9.42 -6.38
N GLY A 149 26.27 8.32 -5.80
CA GLY A 149 25.57 7.55 -4.78
C GLY A 149 24.21 7.08 -5.28
N HIS A 150 23.30 6.86 -4.35
CA HIS A 150 21.89 6.57 -4.66
C HIS A 150 21.06 7.84 -4.92
N LYS A 151 21.69 8.98 -5.24
CA LYS A 151 21.01 10.28 -5.45
C LYS A 151 20.20 10.75 -4.23
N GLY A 152 20.69 10.44 -3.04
CA GLY A 152 20.16 11.01 -1.80
C GLY A 152 20.48 12.51 -1.67
N ASP A 153 19.52 13.26 -1.13
CA ASP A 153 19.70 14.64 -0.68
C ASP A 153 19.92 14.69 0.85
N TYR A 154 20.66 15.71 1.31
CA TYR A 154 20.84 16.06 2.74
C TYR A 154 20.54 17.53 3.04
N GLU A 155 20.21 18.31 2.01
CA GLU A 155 19.70 19.68 2.10
C GLU A 155 18.33 19.74 1.44
N PHE A 156 17.39 20.41 2.10
CA PHE A 156 15.99 20.41 1.69
C PHE A 156 15.38 21.81 1.75
N ASP A 157 14.80 22.26 0.65
CA ASP A 157 13.96 23.46 0.61
C ASP A 157 12.70 23.24 1.45
N LEU A 158 12.44 24.15 2.40
CA LEU A 158 11.26 24.11 3.27
C LEU A 158 10.09 24.82 2.59
N MET A 159 9.29 24.04 1.87
CA MET A 159 8.27 24.55 0.95
C MET A 159 7.02 25.07 1.66
N ALA A 160 6.47 24.31 2.60
CA ALA A 160 5.26 24.68 3.32
C ALA A 160 5.09 23.88 4.61
N TYR A 161 4.47 24.49 5.63
CA TYR A 161 4.03 23.81 6.84
C TYR A 161 2.51 23.95 7.02
N ARG A 162 1.81 22.83 7.22
CA ARG A 162 0.35 22.78 7.36
C ARG A 162 -0.04 21.75 8.43
N GLY A 163 -0.69 22.20 9.51
CA GLY A 163 -1.04 21.31 10.62
C GLY A 163 0.21 20.72 11.27
N ASP A 164 0.38 19.40 11.16
CA ASP A 164 1.56 18.67 11.66
C ASP A 164 2.46 18.16 10.53
N THR A 165 2.30 18.69 9.31
CA THR A 165 3.03 18.24 8.13
C THR A 165 3.87 19.36 7.53
N LEU A 166 5.16 19.08 7.38
CA LEU A 166 6.13 19.89 6.66
C LEU A 166 6.37 19.25 5.28
N PHE A 167 6.21 20.05 4.23
CA PHE A 167 6.50 19.69 2.85
C PHE A 167 7.87 20.25 2.50
N LEU A 168 8.74 19.39 1.98
CA LEU A 168 10.10 19.75 1.64
C LEU A 168 10.51 19.15 0.30
N GLN A 169 11.53 19.73 -0.33
CA GLN A 169 12.07 19.26 -1.59
C GLN A 169 13.59 19.13 -1.48
N GLY A 170 14.16 18.01 -1.91
CA GLY A 170 15.61 17.83 -1.94
C GLY A 170 16.29 18.82 -2.90
N LYS A 171 17.38 19.45 -2.48
CA LYS A 171 18.01 20.52 -3.25
C LYS A 171 18.70 20.07 -4.53
N LYS A 172 19.40 18.94 -4.48
CA LYS A 172 20.20 18.44 -5.61
C LYS A 172 19.32 17.70 -6.62
N HIS A 173 18.34 16.95 -6.14
CA HIS A 173 17.54 16.05 -6.98
C HIS A 173 16.07 16.44 -7.12
N SER A 174 15.63 17.53 -6.47
CA SER A 174 14.27 18.09 -6.56
C SER A 174 13.16 17.08 -6.22
N VAL A 175 13.47 16.09 -5.39
CA VAL A 175 12.51 15.07 -4.96
C VAL A 175 11.64 15.61 -3.83
N ASN A 176 10.31 15.53 -4.01
CA ASN A 176 9.36 15.98 -3.00
C ASN A 176 9.21 14.97 -1.86
N MET A 177 9.34 15.46 -0.63
CA MET A 177 9.28 14.66 0.58
C MET A 177 8.29 15.26 1.57
N ILE A 178 7.82 14.41 2.48
CA ILE A 178 6.87 14.79 3.52
C ILE A 178 7.47 14.43 4.86
N MET A 179 7.45 15.39 5.78
CA MET A 179 7.83 15.19 7.15
C MET A 179 6.62 15.45 8.05
N THR A 180 6.21 14.46 8.83
CA THR A 180 5.01 14.53 9.68
C THR A 180 5.41 14.38 11.15
N ARG A 181 4.86 15.22 12.04
CA ARG A 181 5.15 15.10 13.47
C ARG A 181 4.71 13.75 13.99
N VAL A 182 5.50 13.21 14.91
CA VAL A 182 5.16 12.01 15.66
C VAL A 182 5.31 12.29 17.15
N ALA A 183 4.56 11.57 17.99
CA ALA A 183 4.63 11.76 19.44
C ALA A 183 6.06 11.53 19.97
N GLU A 184 6.53 12.42 20.84
CA GLU A 184 7.86 12.32 21.47
C GLU A 184 8.08 10.97 22.19
N SER A 185 7.00 10.39 22.73
CA SER A 185 7.01 9.11 23.45
C SER A 185 7.20 7.87 22.57
N ILE A 186 7.14 7.99 21.24
CA ILE A 186 7.38 6.86 20.33
C ILE A 186 8.84 6.42 20.47
N ASP A 187 9.10 5.13 20.60
CA ASP A 187 10.46 4.59 20.54
C ASP A 187 10.85 4.35 19.07
N ASP A 188 12.09 4.69 18.70
CA ASP A 188 12.49 4.74 17.30
C ASP A 188 12.58 3.35 16.66
N GLU A 189 13.26 2.41 17.33
CA GLU A 189 13.50 1.07 16.80
C GLU A 189 12.19 0.27 16.67
N PRO A 190 11.33 0.15 17.71
CA PRO A 190 10.04 -0.54 17.57
C PRO A 190 9.13 0.10 16.52
N TYR A 191 9.18 1.42 16.36
CA TYR A 191 8.39 2.12 15.34
C TYR A 191 8.85 1.76 13.93
N LEU A 192 10.15 1.87 13.68
CA LEU A 192 10.72 1.63 12.34
C LEU A 192 10.65 0.15 11.96
N THR A 193 10.87 -0.77 12.91
CA THR A 193 10.66 -2.20 12.68
C THR A 193 9.20 -2.52 12.34
N ASN A 194 8.23 -1.83 12.98
CA ASN A 194 6.83 -1.96 12.61
C ASN A 194 6.57 -1.41 11.19
N VAL A 195 7.14 -0.26 10.83
CA VAL A 195 7.06 0.29 9.47
C VAL A 195 7.54 -0.70 8.42
N VAL A 196 8.69 -1.36 8.65
CA VAL A 196 9.20 -2.42 7.77
C VAL A 196 8.19 -3.57 7.63
N ALA A 197 7.57 -3.99 8.74
CA ALA A 197 6.56 -5.05 8.73
C ALA A 197 5.23 -4.65 8.08
N LEU A 198 4.96 -3.36 7.86
CA LEU A 198 3.71 -2.91 7.24
C LEU A 198 3.58 -3.37 5.78
N ALA A 199 4.69 -3.53 5.06
CA ALA A 199 4.65 -3.96 3.66
C ALA A 199 3.96 -5.33 3.50
N ASP A 200 4.31 -6.31 4.34
CA ASP A 200 3.67 -7.64 4.37
C ASP A 200 2.23 -7.61 4.90
N SER A 201 1.89 -6.60 5.70
CA SER A 201 0.53 -6.35 6.21
C SER A 201 -0.37 -5.73 5.13
N PHE A 202 0.19 -4.91 4.25
CA PHE A 202 -0.55 -4.27 3.16
C PHE A 202 -0.61 -5.19 1.94
N PHE A 203 0.49 -5.83 1.57
CA PHE A 203 0.61 -6.61 0.34
C PHE A 203 1.08 -8.04 0.65
N ASN A 204 0.32 -8.74 1.49
CA ASN A 204 0.69 -10.09 1.90
C ASN A 204 0.73 -11.05 0.69
N ALA A 205 1.81 -11.80 0.54
CA ALA A 205 1.99 -12.76 -0.56
C ALA A 205 0.93 -13.89 -0.59
N LYS A 206 0.17 -14.09 0.49
CA LYS A 206 -0.93 -15.08 0.55
C LYS A 206 -2.27 -14.52 0.06
N VAL A 207 -2.37 -13.21 -0.18
CA VAL A 207 -3.60 -12.54 -0.62
C VAL A 207 -3.69 -12.64 -2.15
N PRO A 208 -4.88 -12.92 -2.70
CA PRO A 208 -4.99 -13.44 -4.06
C PRO A 208 -4.66 -12.41 -5.14
N THR A 209 -5.22 -11.21 -5.05
CA THR A 209 -4.91 -10.09 -5.95
C THR A 209 -5.35 -8.80 -5.29
N VAL A 210 -4.47 -7.80 -5.30
CA VAL A 210 -4.77 -6.44 -4.86
C VAL A 210 -5.06 -5.59 -6.10
N TYR A 211 -6.09 -4.75 -6.01
CA TYR A 211 -6.54 -3.88 -7.07
C TYR A 211 -6.50 -2.42 -6.62
N MET A 212 -6.11 -1.55 -7.54
CA MET A 212 -6.50 -0.14 -7.50
C MET A 212 -7.78 0.02 -8.31
N THR A 213 -8.89 0.34 -7.65
CA THR A 213 -10.18 0.64 -8.27
C THR A 213 -10.31 2.14 -8.44
N LEU A 214 -10.40 2.60 -9.70
CA LEU A 214 -10.45 4.01 -10.07
C LEU A 214 -11.87 4.57 -9.97
N GLU A 215 -12.01 5.89 -10.08
CA GLU A 215 -13.29 6.61 -9.94
C GLU A 215 -14.42 6.10 -10.84
N ASN A 216 -14.11 5.61 -12.03
CA ASN A 216 -15.10 5.08 -12.98
C ASN A 216 -15.39 3.58 -12.77
N GLY A 217 -14.77 2.95 -11.78
CA GLY A 217 -14.89 1.52 -11.47
C GLY A 217 -13.94 0.60 -12.24
N SER A 218 -13.16 1.11 -13.20
CA SER A 218 -12.08 0.33 -13.83
C SER A 218 -10.96 0.05 -12.84
N ARG A 219 -10.20 -1.02 -13.08
CA ARG A 219 -9.23 -1.53 -12.11
C ARG A 219 -7.87 -1.80 -12.73
N TYR A 220 -6.84 -1.51 -11.94
CA TYR A 220 -5.48 -1.97 -12.16
C TYR A 220 -5.15 -3.06 -11.15
N VAL A 221 -4.49 -4.14 -11.59
CA VAL A 221 -3.87 -5.14 -10.73
C VAL A 221 -2.58 -4.56 -10.19
N ILE A 222 -2.31 -4.77 -8.90
CA ILE A 222 -1.04 -4.45 -8.26
C ILE A 222 -0.27 -5.75 -8.00
N THR A 223 0.97 -5.81 -8.49
CA THR A 223 1.93 -6.89 -8.21
C THR A 223 3.11 -6.35 -7.40
N ASP A 224 3.82 -7.26 -6.75
CA ASP A 224 5.08 -6.98 -6.03
C ASP A 224 4.97 -5.89 -4.96
N GLY A 225 3.76 -5.63 -4.44
CA GLY A 225 3.51 -4.51 -3.53
C GLY A 225 4.31 -4.56 -2.23
N ALA A 226 4.68 -5.75 -1.73
CA ALA A 226 5.51 -5.89 -0.53
C ALA A 226 6.96 -5.40 -0.74
N SER A 227 7.43 -5.33 -1.99
CA SER A 227 8.73 -4.72 -2.31
C SER A 227 8.71 -3.19 -2.29
N LEU A 228 7.51 -2.59 -2.28
CA LEU A 228 7.26 -1.17 -2.48
C LEU A 228 7.74 -0.62 -3.85
N ILE A 229 8.04 -1.51 -4.80
CA ILE A 229 8.16 -1.21 -6.24
C ILE A 229 6.97 -1.91 -6.91
N LEU A 230 5.86 -1.20 -7.00
CA LEU A 230 4.57 -1.76 -7.38
C LEU A 230 4.49 -1.90 -8.90
N GLY A 231 4.33 -3.13 -9.38
CA GLY A 231 3.93 -3.39 -10.76
C GLY A 231 2.44 -3.15 -10.91
N MET A 232 2.04 -2.42 -11.95
CA MET A 232 0.64 -2.07 -12.19
C MET A 232 0.25 -2.24 -13.65
N TYR A 233 -0.85 -2.95 -13.92
CA TYR A 233 -1.44 -3.09 -15.25
C TYR A 233 -2.98 -3.18 -15.17
N PRO A 234 -3.73 -2.82 -16.24
CA PRO A 234 -5.19 -2.95 -16.25
C PRO A 234 -5.66 -4.39 -16.02
N GLN A 235 -6.70 -4.62 -15.21
CA GLN A 235 -7.16 -5.97 -14.78
C GLN A 235 -7.41 -6.97 -15.93
N TYR A 236 -7.78 -6.49 -17.11
CA TYR A 236 -8.01 -7.31 -18.30
C TYR A 236 -7.04 -6.96 -19.45
N GLY A 237 -5.87 -6.44 -19.10
CA GLY A 237 -4.74 -6.21 -19.98
C GLY A 237 -3.70 -7.33 -19.90
N ASP A 238 -2.64 -7.18 -20.68
CA ASP A 238 -1.53 -8.12 -20.70
C ASP A 238 -0.49 -7.77 -19.62
N ALA A 239 -0.32 -8.65 -18.64
CA ALA A 239 0.56 -8.42 -17.48
C ALA A 239 2.06 -8.33 -17.82
N ILE A 240 2.48 -8.72 -19.03
CA ILE A 240 3.89 -8.71 -19.43
C ILE A 240 4.21 -7.39 -20.14
N SER A 241 3.40 -7.02 -21.12
CA SER A 241 3.66 -5.86 -21.99
C SER A 241 3.06 -4.55 -21.51
N MET A 242 2.19 -4.59 -20.50
CA MET A 242 1.45 -3.41 -20.02
C MET A 242 1.69 -3.09 -18.53
N THR A 243 2.67 -3.74 -17.89
CA THR A 243 3.04 -3.43 -16.51
C THR A 243 3.98 -2.25 -16.48
N ASP A 244 3.55 -1.20 -15.78
CA ASP A 244 4.40 -0.07 -15.38
C ASP A 244 4.77 -0.23 -13.90
N TYR A 245 5.95 0.25 -13.52
CA TYR A 245 6.46 0.15 -12.15
C TYR A 245 6.50 1.49 -11.46
N PHE A 246 6.03 1.53 -10.21
CA PHE A 246 5.99 2.74 -9.40
C PHE A 246 6.50 2.45 -7.99
N ASN A 247 7.51 3.18 -7.56
CA ASN A 247 7.98 3.09 -6.19
C ASN A 247 7.07 3.83 -5.22
N ALA A 248 6.99 3.30 -4.01
CA ALA A 248 6.14 3.81 -2.95
C ALA A 248 6.87 3.80 -1.60
N ILE A 249 6.25 4.46 -0.64
CA ILE A 249 6.59 4.40 0.77
C ILE A 249 5.34 4.09 1.58
N ILE A 250 5.48 3.29 2.64
CA ILE A 250 4.39 2.97 3.56
C ILE A 250 4.71 3.52 4.94
N THR A 251 3.69 4.04 5.60
CA THR A 251 3.70 4.46 6.99
C THR A 251 2.43 3.94 7.66
N PRO A 252 2.28 4.04 9.00
CA PRO A 252 1.03 3.66 9.66
C PRO A 252 -0.20 4.41 9.12
N ALA A 253 -0.01 5.59 8.54
CA ALA A 253 -1.07 6.40 7.95
C ALA A 253 -1.51 5.93 6.55
N GLY A 254 -0.67 5.18 5.82
CA GLY A 254 -1.00 4.70 4.49
C GLY A 254 0.19 4.55 3.56
N LEU A 255 -0.03 4.79 2.27
CA LEU A 255 0.94 4.61 1.18
C LEU A 255 1.07 5.90 0.37
N ARG A 256 2.28 6.25 -0.07
CA ARG A 256 2.49 7.36 -1.02
C ARG A 256 3.46 6.97 -2.13
N PHE A 257 3.12 7.31 -3.37
CA PHE A 257 4.05 7.22 -4.50
C PHE A 257 5.04 8.39 -4.52
N MET A 258 6.27 8.15 -4.99
CA MET A 258 7.32 9.18 -5.07
C MET A 258 6.83 10.45 -5.79
N SER A 259 6.13 10.27 -6.90
CA SER A 259 5.49 11.34 -7.68
C SER A 259 4.03 10.99 -7.99
N PRO A 260 3.18 11.96 -8.33
CA PRO A 260 1.84 11.68 -8.84
C PRO A 260 1.92 10.78 -10.07
N ILE A 261 1.15 9.69 -10.06
CA ILE A 261 1.05 8.75 -11.19
C ILE A 261 -0.24 9.03 -11.95
N THR A 262 -0.18 8.93 -13.28
CA THR A 262 -1.36 9.11 -14.15
C THR A 262 -1.78 7.77 -14.71
N LEU A 263 -3.03 7.41 -14.51
CA LEU A 263 -3.61 6.14 -14.93
C LEU A 263 -4.71 6.38 -15.96
N ASP A 264 -4.77 5.53 -16.97
CA ASP A 264 -5.81 5.58 -17.98
C ASP A 264 -7.12 5.00 -17.44
N LEU A 265 -8.23 5.67 -17.75
CA LEU A 265 -9.56 5.16 -17.47
C LEU A 265 -10.04 4.33 -18.67
N TYR A 266 -10.48 3.11 -18.40
CA TYR A 266 -11.09 2.21 -19.38
C TYR A 266 -12.57 1.96 -19.03
N PRO A 267 -13.42 1.53 -19.98
CA PRO A 267 -14.75 1.05 -19.63
C PRO A 267 -14.65 -0.14 -18.66
N VAL A 268 -15.54 -0.18 -17.67
CA VAL A 268 -15.55 -1.24 -16.65
C VAL A 268 -15.68 -2.61 -17.32
N ASN A 269 -14.82 -3.55 -16.93
CA ASN A 269 -14.75 -4.91 -17.47
C ASN A 269 -14.36 -5.01 -18.97
N ALA A 270 -13.82 -3.96 -19.58
CA ALA A 270 -13.32 -4.05 -20.94
C ALA A 270 -11.99 -4.82 -21.00
N THR A 271 -11.86 -5.74 -21.96
CA THR A 271 -10.56 -6.30 -22.34
C THR A 271 -9.69 -5.20 -22.93
N VAL A 272 -8.53 -4.97 -22.34
CA VAL A 272 -7.62 -3.92 -22.78
C VAL A 272 -6.56 -4.55 -23.70
N PRO A 273 -6.54 -4.21 -25.00
CA PRO A 273 -5.61 -4.83 -25.93
C PRO A 273 -4.17 -4.38 -25.67
N ALA A 274 -3.21 -5.28 -25.91
CA ALA A 274 -1.78 -4.95 -25.85
C ALA A 274 -1.34 -4.02 -27.00
N ASP A 275 -2.07 -4.02 -28.12
CA ASP A 275 -1.84 -3.09 -29.22
C ASP A 275 -2.09 -1.64 -28.78
N THR A 276 -1.04 -0.81 -28.85
CA THR A 276 -1.07 0.58 -28.36
C THR A 276 -2.14 1.43 -29.04
N VAL A 277 -2.40 1.24 -30.34
CA VAL A 277 -3.38 2.05 -31.08
C VAL A 277 -4.80 1.70 -30.62
N ALA A 278 -5.12 0.40 -30.57
CA ALA A 278 -6.40 -0.08 -30.08
C ALA A 278 -6.63 0.28 -28.60
N ARG A 279 -5.58 0.16 -27.77
CA ARG A 279 -5.62 0.55 -26.35
C ARG A 279 -5.94 2.01 -26.17
N ASN A 280 -5.23 2.88 -26.90
CA ASN A 280 -5.43 4.33 -26.83
C ASN A 280 -6.85 4.73 -27.29
N ALA A 281 -7.40 4.05 -28.29
CA ALA A 281 -8.76 4.29 -28.77
C ALA A 281 -9.84 3.88 -27.75
N LEU A 282 -9.52 2.99 -26.80
CA LEU A 282 -10.45 2.52 -25.76
C LEU A 282 -10.51 3.44 -24.53
N LYS A 283 -9.53 4.34 -24.36
CA LYS A 283 -9.42 5.23 -23.20
C LYS A 283 -10.64 6.16 -23.11
N THR A 284 -11.21 6.28 -21.92
CA THR A 284 -12.32 7.19 -21.63
C THR A 284 -11.88 8.45 -20.88
N GLY A 285 -10.65 8.48 -20.39
CA GLY A 285 -10.09 9.58 -19.61
C GLY A 285 -8.79 9.16 -18.91
N VAL A 286 -8.35 9.99 -17.97
CA VAL A 286 -7.22 9.70 -17.07
C VAL A 286 -7.54 10.17 -15.66
N THR A 287 -6.92 9.56 -14.67
CA THR A 287 -6.91 10.04 -13.28
C THR A 287 -5.48 10.15 -12.77
N THR A 288 -5.23 11.06 -11.83
CA THR A 288 -3.92 11.25 -11.21
C THR A 288 -4.04 10.99 -9.71
N VAL A 289 -3.20 10.10 -9.20
CA VAL A 289 -3.19 9.69 -7.78
C VAL A 289 -1.79 9.72 -7.21
N GLN A 290 -1.65 9.93 -5.90
CA GLN A 290 -0.34 9.86 -5.24
C GLN A 290 -0.41 9.31 -3.83
N THR A 291 -1.26 9.88 -2.98
CA THR A 291 -1.26 9.61 -1.54
C THR A 291 -2.52 8.85 -1.16
N PHE A 292 -2.35 7.73 -0.50
CA PHE A 292 -3.41 6.82 -0.10
C PHE A 292 -3.44 6.70 1.41
N VAL A 293 -4.57 7.05 2.02
CA VAL A 293 -4.78 7.04 3.48
C VAL A 293 -5.45 5.74 3.88
N LYS A 294 -4.89 5.07 4.90
CA LYS A 294 -5.46 3.85 5.46
C LYS A 294 -6.80 4.12 6.12
N GLN A 295 -7.80 3.33 5.76
CA GLN A 295 -9.16 3.40 6.27
C GLN A 295 -9.38 2.43 7.43
N ALA A 296 -10.49 2.61 8.16
CA ALA A 296 -10.84 1.75 9.30
C ALA A 296 -11.13 0.28 8.89
N ASP A 297 -11.57 0.06 7.64
CA ASP A 297 -11.76 -1.27 7.04
C ASP A 297 -10.43 -1.90 6.54
N GLY A 298 -9.30 -1.24 6.77
CA GLY A 298 -7.97 -1.65 6.35
C GLY A 298 -7.64 -1.43 4.87
N SER A 299 -8.57 -0.91 4.07
CA SER A 299 -8.28 -0.47 2.70
C SER A 299 -7.51 0.84 2.65
N LEU A 300 -7.05 1.25 1.46
CA LEU A 300 -6.45 2.57 1.25
C LEU A 300 -7.31 3.41 0.32
N LEU A 301 -7.57 4.66 0.68
CA LEU A 301 -8.33 5.62 -0.12
C LEU A 301 -7.41 6.76 -0.58
N CYS A 302 -7.44 7.08 -1.86
CA CYS A 302 -6.70 8.21 -2.39
C CYS A 302 -7.19 9.50 -1.76
N ARG A 303 -6.25 10.27 -1.21
CA ARG A 303 -6.52 11.55 -0.54
C ARG A 303 -6.91 12.62 -1.56
N GLU A 304 -6.29 12.60 -2.73
CA GLU A 304 -6.45 13.65 -3.74
C GLU A 304 -7.84 13.65 -4.38
N ASP A 305 -8.39 12.48 -4.71
CA ASP A 305 -9.73 12.36 -5.33
C ASP A 305 -10.84 11.92 -4.36
N GLY A 306 -10.50 11.30 -3.23
CA GLY A 306 -11.46 10.78 -2.26
C GLY A 306 -12.30 9.60 -2.75
N VAL A 307 -11.93 8.97 -3.88
CA VAL A 307 -12.70 7.90 -4.53
C VAL A 307 -11.84 6.69 -4.87
N THR A 308 -10.65 6.89 -5.43
CA THR A 308 -9.80 5.77 -5.87
C THR A 308 -9.35 4.95 -4.67
N LYS A 309 -9.58 3.63 -4.72
CA LYS A 309 -9.40 2.72 -3.58
C LYS A 309 -8.41 1.61 -3.92
N ILE A 310 -7.48 1.31 -3.02
CA ILE A 310 -6.66 0.10 -3.06
C ILE A 310 -7.21 -0.91 -2.05
N SER A 311 -7.55 -2.11 -2.53
CA SER A 311 -7.98 -3.24 -1.71
C SER A 311 -7.77 -4.56 -2.45
N ALA A 312 -7.90 -5.70 -1.77
CA ALA A 312 -8.13 -6.97 -2.42
C ALA A 312 -9.44 -6.94 -3.24
N ASP A 313 -9.76 -8.02 -3.97
CA ASP A 313 -11.05 -8.13 -4.66
C ASP A 313 -12.22 -8.05 -3.65
N THR A 314 -13.43 -7.92 -4.18
CA THR A 314 -14.66 -7.89 -3.39
C THR A 314 -14.71 -9.10 -2.45
N ILE A 315 -14.99 -8.87 -1.16
CA ILE A 315 -14.80 -9.89 -0.10
C ILE A 315 -15.58 -11.19 -0.35
N ASN A 316 -16.71 -11.14 -1.06
CA ASN A 316 -17.51 -12.30 -1.49
C ASN A 316 -16.93 -13.09 -2.69
N LYS A 317 -15.76 -12.72 -3.20
CA LYS A 317 -14.99 -13.52 -4.15
C LYS A 317 -13.78 -14.19 -3.49
N ILE A 318 -13.34 -13.69 -2.35
CA ILE A 318 -12.14 -14.17 -1.69
C ILE A 318 -12.28 -15.61 -1.16
N PRO A 319 -13.43 -16.02 -0.58
CA PRO A 319 -13.67 -17.44 -0.28
C PRO A 319 -13.63 -18.36 -1.51
N LEU A 320 -13.76 -17.80 -2.73
CA LEU A 320 -13.76 -18.53 -3.99
C LEU A 320 -12.40 -18.61 -4.66
N ASP A 321 -11.38 -17.95 -4.10
CA ASP A 321 -10.08 -17.95 -4.74
C ASP A 321 -9.44 -19.33 -4.65
N VAL A 322 -9.18 -19.94 -5.80
CA VAL A 322 -8.61 -21.29 -5.92
C VAL A 322 -7.14 -21.37 -5.48
N ASN A 323 -6.48 -20.22 -5.28
CA ASN A 323 -5.13 -20.15 -4.75
C ASN A 323 -5.11 -20.06 -3.21
N MET A 324 -6.28 -20.03 -2.57
CA MET A 324 -6.41 -19.96 -1.12
C MET A 324 -7.06 -21.20 -0.52
N ALA A 325 -6.70 -21.49 0.72
CA ALA A 325 -7.36 -22.46 1.57
C ALA A 325 -7.69 -21.79 2.90
N TRP A 326 -8.90 -22.01 3.40
CA TRP A 326 -9.44 -21.37 4.58
C TRP A 326 -9.65 -22.37 5.69
N LYS A 327 -8.87 -22.28 6.76
CA LYS A 327 -9.03 -23.12 7.93
C LYS A 327 -10.00 -22.47 8.91
N LEU A 328 -11.03 -23.21 9.33
CA LEU A 328 -11.99 -22.75 10.34
C LEU A 328 -11.28 -22.42 11.66
N ASN A 329 -11.57 -21.24 12.22
CA ASN A 329 -11.04 -20.81 13.50
C ASN A 329 -11.94 -21.26 14.66
N ALA A 330 -11.67 -22.46 15.20
CA ALA A 330 -12.47 -23.07 16.25
C ALA A 330 -12.53 -22.27 17.58
N SER A 331 -11.63 -21.31 17.81
CA SER A 331 -11.67 -20.46 19.01
C SER A 331 -12.56 -19.23 18.85
N ASN A 332 -13.07 -18.95 17.65
CA ASN A 332 -13.87 -17.77 17.35
C ASN A 332 -15.15 -18.13 16.59
N LEU A 333 -16.01 -18.91 17.25
CA LEU A 333 -17.34 -19.28 16.74
C LEU A 333 -18.42 -18.70 17.65
N GLY A 334 -19.60 -18.43 17.10
CA GLY A 334 -20.73 -17.90 17.88
C GLY A 334 -22.06 -18.58 17.56
N GLY A 335 -22.98 -18.50 18.52
CA GLY A 335 -24.38 -18.89 18.37
C GLY A 335 -24.57 -20.34 17.91
N SER A 336 -25.63 -20.57 17.13
CA SER A 336 -25.99 -21.90 16.69
C SER A 336 -24.93 -22.60 15.82
N LEU A 337 -24.05 -21.86 15.13
CA LEU A 337 -22.90 -22.40 14.40
C LEU A 337 -21.84 -22.98 15.34
N ALA A 338 -21.58 -22.32 16.48
CA ALA A 338 -20.70 -22.87 17.51
C ALA A 338 -21.29 -24.15 18.11
N ASP A 339 -22.61 -24.20 18.34
CA ASP A 339 -23.30 -25.37 18.89
C ASP A 339 -23.17 -26.59 17.98
N VAL A 340 -23.45 -26.45 16.68
CA VAL A 340 -23.30 -27.56 15.71
C VAL A 340 -21.84 -27.98 15.56
N TYR A 341 -20.89 -27.04 15.59
CA TYR A 341 -19.46 -27.37 15.58
C TYR A 341 -19.05 -28.20 16.81
N ASN A 342 -19.48 -27.79 18.00
CA ASN A 342 -19.19 -28.47 19.26
C ASN A 342 -19.82 -29.88 19.32
N GLY A 343 -20.89 -30.13 18.55
CA GLY A 343 -21.50 -31.45 18.38
C GLY A 343 -20.65 -32.45 17.57
N ILE A 344 -19.65 -32.01 16.81
CA ILE A 344 -18.84 -32.89 15.95
C ILE A 344 -17.97 -33.85 16.77
N ALA A 345 -17.23 -33.32 17.74
CA ALA A 345 -16.30 -34.13 18.55
C ALA A 345 -16.98 -35.28 19.33
N PRO A 346 -18.08 -35.07 20.08
CA PRO A 346 -18.75 -36.15 20.79
C PRO A 346 -19.40 -37.18 19.85
N SER A 347 -19.99 -36.74 18.73
CA SER A 347 -20.59 -37.66 17.75
C SER A 347 -19.55 -38.50 17.02
N LEU A 348 -18.38 -37.92 16.68
CA LEU A 348 -17.24 -38.68 16.15
C LEU A 348 -16.76 -39.75 17.14
N LYS A 349 -16.63 -39.41 18.42
CA LYS A 349 -16.21 -40.36 19.46
C LYS A 349 -17.22 -41.49 19.66
N ALA A 350 -18.52 -41.20 19.54
CA ALA A 350 -19.58 -42.20 19.62
C ALA A 350 -19.53 -43.17 18.44
N TYR A 351 -19.27 -42.67 17.22
CA TYR A 351 -19.14 -43.50 16.03
C TYR A 351 -17.84 -44.31 16.00
N ASN A 352 -16.72 -43.68 16.36
CA ASN A 352 -15.42 -44.31 16.46
C ASN A 352 -14.57 -43.63 17.53
N SER A 353 -14.39 -44.30 18.67
CA SER A 353 -13.72 -43.76 19.86
C SER A 353 -12.26 -43.34 19.66
N THR A 354 -11.64 -43.70 18.54
CA THR A 354 -10.26 -43.37 18.19
C THR A 354 -10.13 -42.24 17.18
N THR A 355 -11.24 -41.71 16.66
CA THR A 355 -11.26 -40.67 15.65
C THR A 355 -11.42 -39.30 16.32
N THR A 356 -10.57 -38.35 15.95
CA THR A 356 -10.66 -36.96 16.41
C THR A 356 -10.66 -36.00 15.23
N LEU A 357 -11.42 -34.91 15.34
CA LEU A 357 -11.34 -33.79 14.40
C LEU A 357 -10.02 -33.05 14.63
N GLN A 358 -9.26 -32.80 13.57
CA GLN A 358 -8.06 -31.95 13.60
C GLN A 358 -8.40 -30.52 13.18
N PHE A 359 -9.07 -30.37 12.04
CA PHE A 359 -9.54 -29.09 11.53
C PHE A 359 -10.57 -29.28 10.42
N ILE A 360 -11.30 -28.20 10.15
CA ILE A 360 -12.17 -28.05 8.99
C ILE A 360 -11.55 -27.01 8.06
N GLU A 361 -11.57 -27.25 6.76
CA GLU A 361 -10.98 -26.37 5.76
C GLU A 361 -11.94 -26.21 4.57
N LEU A 362 -12.09 -24.98 4.07
CA LEU A 362 -12.70 -24.68 2.79
C LEU A 362 -11.59 -24.50 1.75
N TRP A 363 -11.68 -25.21 0.64
CA TRP A 363 -10.66 -25.18 -0.40
C TRP A 363 -11.27 -25.25 -1.80
N GLY A 364 -10.66 -24.57 -2.76
CA GLY A 364 -11.05 -24.61 -4.16
C GLY A 364 -9.93 -25.10 -5.05
N ARG A 365 -10.26 -25.70 -6.19
CA ARG A 365 -9.29 -25.97 -7.27
C ARG A 365 -9.93 -25.86 -8.63
N LEU A 366 -9.11 -25.67 -9.66
CA LEU A 366 -9.53 -25.77 -11.04
C LEU A 366 -9.56 -27.24 -11.48
N VAL A 367 -10.66 -27.66 -12.11
CA VAL A 367 -10.79 -28.95 -12.78
C VAL A 367 -11.08 -28.73 -14.26
N GLU A 368 -10.75 -29.69 -15.11
CA GLU A 368 -11.14 -29.64 -16.53
C GLU A 368 -12.66 -29.68 -16.64
N LYS A 369 -13.21 -28.72 -17.39
CA LYS A 369 -14.64 -28.67 -17.69
C LYS A 369 -14.99 -29.80 -18.64
N LEU A 370 -16.03 -30.56 -18.31
CA LEU A 370 -16.54 -31.65 -19.15
C LEU A 370 -17.82 -31.22 -19.87
N ASP A 371 -18.01 -31.69 -21.11
CA ASP A 371 -19.27 -31.57 -21.83
C ASP A 371 -20.29 -32.63 -21.37
N GLU A 372 -21.48 -32.59 -21.97
CA GLU A 372 -22.58 -33.53 -21.69
C GLU A 372 -22.23 -35.00 -21.95
N ASN A 373 -21.18 -35.27 -22.73
CA ASN A 373 -20.68 -36.61 -23.04
C ASN A 373 -19.44 -36.99 -22.20
N GLY A 374 -19.06 -36.16 -21.23
CA GLY A 374 -17.89 -36.38 -20.37
C GLY A 374 -16.55 -36.10 -21.04
N GLN A 375 -16.52 -35.37 -22.17
CA GLN A 375 -15.28 -34.98 -22.85
C GLN A 375 -14.80 -33.61 -22.37
N VAL A 376 -13.48 -33.45 -22.29
CA VAL A 376 -12.85 -32.18 -21.89
C VAL A 376 -13.15 -31.10 -22.92
N VAL A 377 -13.78 -30.01 -22.48
CA VAL A 377 -14.01 -28.83 -23.28
C VAL A 377 -12.68 -28.11 -23.49
N ARG A 378 -12.38 -27.75 -24.74
CA ARG A 378 -11.12 -27.06 -25.12
C ARG A 378 -11.40 -25.72 -25.77
N ASP A 379 -10.53 -24.75 -25.49
CA ASP A 379 -10.56 -23.45 -26.16
C ASP A 379 -10.32 -23.65 -27.67
N PRO A 380 -11.16 -23.05 -28.54
CA PRO A 380 -11.12 -23.32 -29.98
C PRO A 380 -9.84 -22.78 -30.66
N ILE A 381 -9.17 -21.79 -30.06
CA ILE A 381 -7.99 -21.13 -30.63
C ILE A 381 -6.71 -21.78 -30.09
N THR A 382 -6.57 -21.85 -28.77
CA THR A 382 -5.36 -22.31 -28.08
C THR A 382 -5.31 -23.82 -27.86
N ARG A 383 -6.45 -24.53 -28.03
CA ARG A 383 -6.63 -25.97 -27.76
C ARG A 383 -6.36 -26.40 -26.31
N ARG A 384 -6.15 -25.45 -25.39
CA ARG A 384 -6.01 -25.71 -23.95
C ARG A 384 -7.35 -26.17 -23.37
N ALA A 385 -7.28 -27.03 -22.35
CA ALA A 385 -8.48 -27.42 -21.62
C ALA A 385 -9.07 -26.20 -20.93
N ILE A 386 -10.38 -26.02 -21.07
CA ILE A 386 -11.13 -25.04 -20.29
C ILE A 386 -11.31 -25.63 -18.90
N THR A 387 -11.01 -24.83 -17.88
CA THR A 387 -11.18 -25.25 -16.50
C THR A 387 -12.34 -24.52 -15.84
N GLU A 388 -12.90 -25.13 -14.80
CA GLU A 388 -13.89 -24.53 -13.91
C GLU A 388 -13.52 -24.79 -12.45
N PRO A 389 -13.87 -23.88 -11.54
CA PRO A 389 -13.56 -24.08 -10.13
C PRO A 389 -14.54 -25.06 -9.48
N VAL A 390 -14.02 -25.93 -8.62
CA VAL A 390 -14.80 -26.79 -7.71
C VAL A 390 -14.36 -26.50 -6.28
N TYR A 391 -15.33 -26.42 -5.38
CA TYR A 391 -15.12 -26.08 -3.97
C TYR A 391 -15.42 -27.26 -3.08
N TYR A 392 -14.65 -27.38 -2.00
CA TYR A 392 -14.73 -28.48 -1.06
C TYR A 392 -14.76 -27.98 0.38
N LEU A 393 -15.56 -28.64 1.20
CA LEU A 393 -15.43 -28.59 2.66
C LEU A 393 -14.74 -29.86 3.13
N TYR A 394 -13.56 -29.69 3.73
CA TYR A 394 -12.74 -30.77 4.24
C TYR A 394 -12.87 -30.90 5.73
N PHE A 395 -13.11 -32.14 6.17
CA PHE A 395 -12.89 -32.53 7.56
C PHE A 395 -11.62 -33.36 7.62
N ASN A 396 -10.59 -32.82 8.25
CA ASN A 396 -9.36 -33.55 8.49
C ASN A 396 -9.45 -34.27 9.83
N LEU A 397 -9.52 -35.60 9.77
CA LEU A 397 -9.70 -36.46 10.94
C LEU A 397 -8.42 -37.25 11.22
N ARG A 398 -8.05 -37.37 12.49
CA ARG A 398 -6.96 -38.23 12.95
C ARG A 398 -7.53 -39.52 13.53
N ARG A 399 -7.03 -40.65 13.05
CA ARG A 399 -7.17 -41.98 13.67
C ARG A 399 -5.84 -42.36 14.33
N ARG A 400 -5.81 -43.48 15.09
CA ARG A 400 -4.62 -43.93 15.84
C ARG A 400 -3.30 -43.85 15.04
N THR A 401 -3.29 -44.30 13.80
CA THR A 401 -2.08 -44.38 12.97
C THR A 401 -2.23 -43.73 11.59
N SER A 402 -3.38 -43.12 11.28
CA SER A 402 -3.67 -42.57 9.96
C SER A 402 -4.47 -41.28 10.02
N VAL A 403 -4.45 -40.55 8.91
CA VAL A 403 -5.30 -39.38 8.67
C VAL A 403 -6.37 -39.80 7.66
N LEU A 404 -7.61 -39.38 7.92
CA LEU A 404 -8.73 -39.50 6.99
C LEU A 404 -9.22 -38.10 6.66
N ARG A 405 -9.34 -37.80 5.36
CA ARG A 405 -9.95 -36.56 4.89
C ARG A 405 -11.32 -36.89 4.33
N LEU A 406 -12.36 -36.22 4.83
CA LEU A 406 -13.69 -36.28 4.25
C LEU A 406 -13.84 -35.10 3.31
N ASN A 407 -14.24 -35.36 2.06
CA ASN A 407 -14.32 -34.35 1.01
C ASN A 407 -15.76 -34.10 0.62
N PHE A 408 -16.40 -33.05 1.16
CA PHE A 408 -17.75 -32.64 0.77
C PHE A 408 -17.68 -31.66 -0.40
N ASN A 409 -18.40 -31.94 -1.48
CA ASN A 409 -18.48 -31.02 -2.61
C ASN A 409 -19.45 -29.88 -2.29
N LEU A 410 -19.02 -28.65 -2.55
CA LEU A 410 -19.81 -27.45 -2.36
C LEU A 410 -20.02 -26.72 -3.69
N LYS A 411 -21.25 -26.24 -3.89
CA LYS A 411 -21.53 -25.07 -4.72
C LYS A 411 -21.51 -23.84 -3.85
N TYR A 412 -21.16 -22.74 -4.51
CA TYR A 412 -21.10 -21.44 -3.90
C TYR A 412 -21.84 -20.44 -4.78
N GLU A 413 -22.62 -19.58 -4.15
CA GLU A 413 -23.37 -18.52 -4.83
C GLU A 413 -23.10 -17.18 -4.16
N ARG A 414 -22.85 -16.15 -4.97
CA ARG A 414 -22.80 -14.76 -4.51
C ARG A 414 -24.21 -14.20 -4.59
N THR A 415 -24.84 -13.99 -3.43
CA THR A 415 -26.27 -13.61 -3.34
C THR A 415 -26.48 -12.11 -3.19
N GLY A 416 -25.41 -11.34 -2.96
CA GLY A 416 -25.43 -9.91 -2.76
C GLY A 416 -24.03 -9.33 -2.56
N GLU A 417 -23.96 -8.05 -2.21
CA GLU A 417 -22.71 -7.39 -1.85
C GLU A 417 -22.19 -7.97 -0.53
N ASN A 418 -21.00 -8.57 -0.56
CA ASN A 418 -20.41 -9.27 0.59
C ASN A 418 -21.20 -10.51 1.06
N GLU A 419 -22.24 -10.93 0.33
CA GLU A 419 -23.10 -12.05 0.71
C GLU A 419 -22.84 -13.30 -0.12
N ILE A 420 -22.84 -14.44 0.57
CA ILE A 420 -22.54 -15.74 -0.01
C ILE A 420 -23.51 -16.81 0.52
N ALA A 421 -23.75 -17.84 -0.27
CA ALA A 421 -24.45 -19.04 0.19
C ALA A 421 -23.70 -20.28 -0.28
N PHE A 422 -23.57 -21.26 0.61
CA PHE A 422 -23.06 -22.58 0.27
C PHE A 422 -24.23 -23.51 -0.03
N LYS A 423 -24.05 -24.42 -0.99
CA LYS A 423 -24.99 -25.51 -1.26
C LYS A 423 -24.21 -26.81 -1.39
N LEU A 424 -24.78 -27.92 -0.92
CA LEU A 424 -24.16 -29.23 -1.14
C LEU A 424 -24.31 -29.65 -2.59
N ASP A 425 -23.22 -30.10 -3.20
CA ASP A 425 -23.21 -30.71 -4.52
C ASP A 425 -23.07 -32.23 -4.42
N GLY A 426 -24.09 -32.86 -3.82
CA GLY A 426 -24.01 -34.26 -3.39
C GLY A 426 -23.21 -34.43 -2.07
N THR A 427 -22.99 -35.69 -1.68
CA THR A 427 -22.43 -36.06 -0.36
C THR A 427 -20.90 -36.06 -0.29
N GLY A 428 -20.21 -35.85 -1.42
CA GLY A 428 -18.74 -35.82 -1.47
C GLY A 428 -18.11 -37.14 -1.91
N ASP A 429 -16.90 -37.44 -1.43
CA ASP A 429 -16.29 -38.76 -1.61
C ASP A 429 -16.94 -39.85 -0.74
N ALA A 430 -16.71 -41.13 -1.05
CA ALA A 430 -17.35 -42.25 -0.35
C ALA A 430 -17.16 -42.22 1.18
N ALA A 431 -16.04 -41.65 1.66
CA ALA A 431 -15.81 -41.47 3.09
C ALA A 431 -16.71 -40.36 3.67
N ALA A 432 -16.82 -39.23 2.98
CA ALA A 432 -17.74 -38.16 3.34
C ALA A 432 -19.18 -38.64 3.40
N GLU A 433 -19.65 -39.43 2.41
CA GLU A 433 -21.02 -39.97 2.42
C GLU A 433 -21.28 -40.86 3.63
N LEU A 434 -20.34 -41.77 3.93
CA LEU A 434 -20.44 -42.67 5.08
C LEU A 434 -20.51 -41.89 6.40
N TYR A 435 -19.65 -40.91 6.58
CA TYR A 435 -19.59 -40.12 7.80
C TYR A 435 -20.80 -39.18 7.93
N TYR A 436 -21.27 -38.60 6.83
CA TYR A 436 -22.50 -37.80 6.82
C TYR A 436 -23.72 -38.61 7.23
N ALA A 437 -23.82 -39.87 6.80
CA ALA A 437 -24.95 -40.74 7.17
C ALA A 437 -24.90 -41.23 8.63
N ASN A 438 -23.72 -41.32 9.25
CA ASN A 438 -23.53 -42.02 10.53
C ASN A 438 -23.00 -41.16 11.68
N VAL A 439 -22.54 -39.93 11.42
CA VAL A 439 -22.00 -39.01 12.42
C VAL A 439 -22.84 -37.75 12.46
N SER A 440 -23.79 -37.69 13.40
CA SER A 440 -24.79 -36.61 13.47
C SER A 440 -24.15 -35.22 13.51
N GLY A 441 -23.10 -35.00 14.30
CA GLY A 441 -22.47 -33.67 14.38
C GLY A 441 -21.81 -33.22 13.08
N ILE A 442 -21.29 -34.14 12.24
CA ILE A 442 -20.81 -33.78 10.90
C ILE A 442 -21.99 -33.38 10.02
N LYS A 443 -23.05 -34.20 10.01
CA LYS A 443 -24.26 -33.90 9.25
C LYS A 443 -24.86 -32.55 9.64
N ASP A 444 -25.05 -32.32 10.94
CA ASP A 444 -25.63 -31.10 11.47
C ASP A 444 -24.79 -29.87 11.09
N PHE A 445 -23.46 -29.95 11.18
CA PHE A 445 -22.58 -28.85 10.76
C PHE A 445 -22.64 -28.59 9.25
N VAL A 446 -22.60 -29.65 8.44
CA VAL A 446 -22.63 -29.54 6.97
C VAL A 446 -23.98 -28.96 6.50
N ASP A 447 -25.10 -29.41 7.07
CA ASP A 447 -26.44 -28.90 6.76
C ASP A 447 -26.62 -27.45 7.25
N ALA A 448 -26.07 -27.13 8.41
CA ALA A 448 -26.08 -25.79 8.97
C ALA A 448 -25.32 -24.79 8.09
N LEU A 449 -24.21 -25.20 7.46
CA LEU A 449 -23.51 -24.38 6.48
C LEU A 449 -24.31 -24.21 5.18
N ALA A 450 -24.88 -25.31 4.67
CA ALA A 450 -25.53 -25.34 3.36
C ALA A 450 -26.95 -24.71 3.34
N SER A 451 -27.55 -24.50 4.52
CA SER A 451 -28.89 -23.91 4.65
C SER A 451 -28.88 -22.39 4.87
N ARG A 452 -27.69 -21.78 4.98
CA ARG A 452 -27.53 -20.38 5.39
C ARG A 452 -26.97 -19.50 4.28
N THR A 453 -27.29 -18.21 4.39
CA THR A 453 -26.60 -17.13 3.69
C THR A 453 -25.73 -16.40 4.70
N PHE A 454 -24.49 -16.11 4.32
CA PHE A 454 -23.52 -15.44 5.18
C PHE A 454 -23.18 -14.06 4.65
N ILE A 455 -23.06 -13.10 5.57
CA ILE A 455 -22.38 -11.84 5.35
C ILE A 455 -20.90 -12.07 5.66
N VAL A 456 -20.04 -11.84 4.67
CA VAL A 456 -18.59 -12.02 4.77
C VAL A 456 -17.93 -10.68 5.08
N SER A 457 -17.00 -10.69 6.03
CA SER A 457 -16.24 -9.50 6.41
C SER A 457 -14.79 -9.85 6.73
N SER A 458 -13.91 -8.86 6.70
CA SER A 458 -12.54 -8.94 7.20
C SER A 458 -12.19 -7.66 7.94
N SER A 459 -11.25 -7.75 8.89
CA SER A 459 -10.66 -6.58 9.54
C SER A 459 -9.69 -5.81 8.63
N SER A 460 -9.26 -6.41 7.52
CA SER A 460 -8.41 -5.77 6.51
C SER A 460 -8.89 -6.14 5.11
N LEU A 461 -9.48 -5.19 4.39
CA LEU A 461 -9.85 -5.38 2.99
C LEU A 461 -8.66 -5.35 2.05
N LEU A 462 -7.52 -4.80 2.47
CA LEU A 462 -6.30 -4.79 1.67
C LEU A 462 -5.57 -6.14 1.71
N ALA A 463 -5.51 -6.75 2.89
CA ALA A 463 -4.94 -8.08 3.09
C ALA A 463 -5.88 -8.95 3.96
N PRO A 464 -6.98 -9.45 3.40
CA PRO A 464 -7.95 -10.25 4.12
C PRO A 464 -7.40 -11.66 4.37
N LEU A 465 -6.59 -11.79 5.42
CA LEU A 465 -6.02 -13.07 5.87
C LEU A 465 -6.96 -13.84 6.79
N ASP A 466 -7.93 -13.14 7.37
CA ASP A 466 -9.01 -13.68 8.18
C ASP A 466 -10.35 -13.22 7.61
N LEU A 467 -11.31 -14.13 7.58
CA LEU A 467 -12.67 -13.87 7.15
C LEU A 467 -13.64 -14.29 8.25
N LYS A 468 -14.66 -13.48 8.47
CA LYS A 468 -15.77 -13.78 9.37
C LYS A 468 -17.04 -13.97 8.56
N PHE A 469 -17.71 -15.10 8.77
CA PHE A 469 -18.94 -15.47 8.09
C PHE A 469 -20.07 -15.40 9.10
N VAL A 470 -20.88 -14.34 9.02
CA VAL A 470 -21.99 -14.11 9.95
C VAL A 470 -23.28 -14.57 9.29
N ASP A 471 -24.09 -15.39 9.97
CA ASP A 471 -25.40 -15.79 9.46
C ASP A 471 -26.26 -14.54 9.26
N LYS A 472 -26.77 -14.35 8.04
CA LYS A 472 -27.61 -13.22 7.68
C LYS A 472 -28.91 -13.18 8.50
N ALA A 473 -29.40 -14.32 8.95
CA ALA A 473 -30.61 -14.43 9.75
C ALA A 473 -30.37 -14.26 11.27
N ASP A 474 -29.13 -14.44 11.74
CA ASP A 474 -28.76 -14.36 13.15
C ASP A 474 -27.32 -13.84 13.32
N SER A 475 -27.17 -12.57 13.67
CA SER A 475 -25.85 -11.95 13.88
C SER A 475 -25.05 -12.55 15.03
N GLY A 476 -25.70 -13.28 15.95
CA GLY A 476 -25.04 -14.00 17.03
C GLY A 476 -24.39 -15.31 16.58
N SER A 477 -24.78 -15.83 15.41
CA SER A 477 -24.30 -17.08 14.84
C SER A 477 -23.26 -16.83 13.75
N TYR A 478 -22.00 -17.23 13.98
CA TYR A 478 -20.91 -16.98 13.05
C TYR A 478 -19.80 -18.03 13.11
N ILE A 479 -19.01 -18.07 12.05
CA ILE A 479 -17.75 -18.84 11.94
C ILE A 479 -16.58 -18.02 11.42
#